data_AF-A0A9D5FMK1-F1
#
_entry.id   AF-A0A9D5FMK1-F1
#
_cell.length_a   1.000
_cell.length_b   1.000
_cell.length_c   1.000
_cell.angle_alpha   90.00
_cell.angle_beta   90.00
_cell.angle_gamma   90.00
#
_symmetry.space_group_name_H-M   'P 1'
#
loop_
_entity.id
_entity.type
_entity.pdbx_description
1 polymer ?
#
loop_
_entity_poly.entity_id
_entity_poly.type
_entity_poly.pdbx_seq_one_letter_code
_entity_poly.pdbx_strand_id
1 'polypeptide(L)'
;MRILISGLNFAPELTGIGKYTGGLTEYLAAAGHAVRVVTAPPYYPQWEVAPGYSSRCYQKENWKDIDVYRCPLWVPRKQSGFNRILHLMSFALSSAPVMLTQIAWKPDLVFCVAPALMCAPVALIVARIAKSKSWLHIQDFELDAAFGFGMLSGEKFFYPFARCVETAIYRRFDRMSTISNRMLERLQQKGVSKEHTVFLPNWIDTETITPLAGPSPYREELGLSNDQIVILYS
;
A
#
# COMPACT_ATOMS: atom_id res chain seq x y z
N MET A 1 19.03 -9.13 -6.43
CA MET A 1 18.78 -8.76 -5.01
C MET A 1 17.59 -9.54 -4.49
N ARG A 2 17.52 -9.76 -3.18
CA ARG A 2 16.36 -10.26 -2.43
C ARG A 2 15.53 -9.09 -1.91
N ILE A 3 14.31 -8.96 -2.38
CA ILE A 3 13.40 -7.87 -2.02
C ILE A 3 12.22 -8.46 -1.25
N LEU A 4 12.03 -8.01 -0.01
CA LEU A 4 10.88 -8.35 0.81
C LEU A 4 9.88 -7.19 0.75
N ILE A 5 8.72 -7.43 0.16
CA ILE A 5 7.64 -6.46 0.09
C ILE A 5 6.66 -6.75 1.23
N SER A 6 6.26 -5.72 1.98
CA SER A 6 5.28 -5.80 3.06
C SER A 6 4.21 -4.76 2.85
N GLY A 7 2.95 -5.17 2.73
CA GLY A 7 1.85 -4.24 2.49
C GLY A 7 0.50 -4.90 2.71
N LEU A 8 -0.48 -4.12 3.16
CA LEU A 8 -1.84 -4.63 3.43
C LEU A 8 -2.52 -5.11 2.15
N ASN A 9 -2.36 -4.37 1.05
CA ASN A 9 -3.05 -4.59 -0.22
C ASN A 9 -2.09 -5.17 -1.25
N PHE A 10 -2.53 -6.21 -1.95
CA PHE A 10 -1.77 -6.89 -3.00
C PHE A 10 -2.73 -7.49 -4.04
N ALA A 11 -2.21 -7.92 -5.18
CA ALA A 11 -2.97 -8.73 -6.14
C ALA A 11 -3.68 -9.90 -5.41
N PRO A 12 -4.85 -10.37 -5.84
CA PRO A 12 -5.61 -10.03 -7.04
C PRO A 12 -6.56 -8.83 -6.89
N GLU A 13 -6.36 -7.93 -5.93
CA GLU A 13 -7.17 -6.71 -5.85
C GLU A 13 -7.04 -5.89 -7.14
N LEU A 14 -8.19 -5.59 -7.77
CA LEU A 14 -8.23 -5.01 -9.12
C LEU A 14 -7.95 -3.50 -9.15
N THR A 15 -8.05 -2.83 -8.00
CA THR A 15 -7.97 -1.37 -7.92
C THR A 15 -7.08 -0.91 -6.76
N GLY A 16 -6.70 0.36 -6.80
CA GLY A 16 -5.92 0.99 -5.73
C GLY A 16 -4.56 0.32 -5.51
N ILE A 17 -4.17 0.24 -4.23
CA ILE A 17 -2.83 -0.14 -3.80
C ILE A 17 -2.49 -1.59 -4.16
N GLY A 18 -3.48 -2.49 -4.12
CA GLY A 18 -3.25 -3.89 -4.42
C GLY A 18 -2.84 -4.13 -5.87
N LYS A 19 -3.47 -3.43 -6.83
CA LYS A 19 -3.08 -3.43 -8.24
C LYS A 19 -1.62 -2.99 -8.42
N TYR A 20 -1.25 -1.84 -7.85
CA TYR A 20 0.10 -1.29 -8.02
C TYR A 20 1.17 -2.12 -7.30
N THR A 21 0.87 -2.64 -6.10
CA THR A 21 1.82 -3.50 -5.37
C THR A 21 2.04 -4.82 -6.11
N GLY A 22 0.98 -5.40 -6.70
CA GLY A 22 1.07 -6.55 -7.59
C GLY A 22 1.94 -6.27 -8.82
N GLY A 23 1.65 -5.19 -9.54
CA GLY A 23 2.42 -4.80 -10.73
C GLY A 23 3.90 -4.48 -10.42
N LEU A 24 4.19 -3.80 -9.31
CA LEU A 24 5.57 -3.55 -8.87
C LEU A 24 6.32 -4.85 -8.61
N THR A 25 5.65 -5.78 -7.94
CA THR A 25 6.22 -7.09 -7.59
C THR A 25 6.56 -7.90 -8.83
N GLU A 26 5.65 -7.94 -9.79
CA GLU A 26 5.86 -8.59 -11.09
C GLU A 26 7.00 -7.93 -11.87
N TYR A 27 7.03 -6.60 -11.94
CA TYR A 27 8.11 -5.86 -12.60
C TYR A 27 9.48 -6.16 -11.98
N LEU A 28 9.58 -6.16 -10.64
CA LEU A 28 10.82 -6.47 -9.93
C LEU A 28 11.28 -7.91 -10.16
N ALA A 29 10.35 -8.87 -10.17
CA ALA A 29 10.66 -10.27 -10.47
C ALA A 29 11.15 -10.43 -11.92
N ALA A 30 10.46 -9.81 -12.88
CA ALA A 30 10.86 -9.81 -14.29
C ALA A 30 12.23 -9.16 -14.52
N ALA A 31 12.61 -8.18 -13.70
CA ALA A 31 13.94 -7.58 -13.70
C ALA A 31 15.04 -8.47 -13.04
N GLY A 32 14.72 -9.71 -12.65
CA GLY A 32 15.67 -10.68 -12.11
C GLY A 32 15.90 -10.58 -10.59
N HIS A 33 15.05 -9.85 -9.86
CA HIS A 33 15.09 -9.84 -8.40
C HIS A 33 14.36 -11.05 -7.81
N ALA A 34 14.90 -11.62 -6.73
CA ALA A 34 14.16 -12.60 -5.94
C ALA A 34 13.22 -11.83 -5.01
N VAL A 35 11.91 -11.98 -5.20
CA VAL A 35 10.90 -11.21 -4.46
C VAL A 35 10.11 -12.14 -3.53
N ARG A 36 9.78 -11.64 -2.33
CA ARG A 36 8.80 -12.25 -1.42
C ARG A 36 7.83 -11.19 -0.96
N VAL A 37 6.57 -11.56 -0.77
CA VAL A 37 5.52 -10.64 -0.34
C VAL A 37 4.89 -11.12 0.95
N VAL A 38 4.74 -10.23 1.93
CA VAL A 38 3.90 -10.44 3.13
C VAL A 38 2.74 -9.47 3.07
N THR A 39 1.53 -10.00 3.01
CA THR A 39 0.32 -9.22 2.75
C THR A 39 -0.92 -9.83 3.40
N ALA A 40 -2.06 -9.15 3.32
CA ALA A 40 -3.33 -9.69 3.78
C ALA A 40 -4.03 -10.48 2.67
N PRO A 41 -5.05 -11.31 2.98
CA PRO A 41 -5.99 -11.76 1.96
C PRO A 41 -6.64 -10.56 1.26
N PRO A 42 -6.92 -10.65 -0.05
CA PRO A 42 -7.60 -9.58 -0.78
C PRO A 42 -8.97 -9.32 -0.14
N TYR A 43 -9.26 -8.05 0.13
CA TYR A 43 -10.53 -7.65 0.74
C TYR A 43 -11.10 -6.35 0.16
N TYR A 44 -10.27 -5.58 -0.55
CA TYR A 44 -10.64 -4.32 -1.16
C TYR A 44 -11.04 -4.51 -2.64
N PRO A 45 -12.02 -3.75 -3.18
CA PRO A 45 -12.78 -2.64 -2.58
C PRO A 45 -14.00 -3.03 -1.74
N GLN A 46 -14.39 -4.30 -1.72
CA GLN A 46 -15.67 -4.74 -1.14
C GLN A 46 -15.72 -4.66 0.39
N TRP A 47 -14.58 -4.48 1.06
CA TRP A 47 -14.44 -4.62 2.51
C TRP A 47 -14.92 -5.99 3.00
N GLU A 48 -14.62 -7.02 2.21
CA GLU A 48 -14.92 -8.41 2.49
C GLU A 48 -13.84 -9.28 1.86
N VAL A 49 -13.36 -10.29 2.59
CA VAL A 49 -12.32 -11.19 2.08
C VAL A 49 -12.83 -11.93 0.84
N ALA A 50 -12.05 -11.88 -0.24
CA ALA A 50 -12.45 -12.47 -1.51
C ALA A 50 -12.61 -14.00 -1.43
N PRO A 51 -13.45 -14.60 -2.27
CA PRO A 51 -13.63 -16.05 -2.33
C PRO A 51 -12.29 -16.80 -2.51
N GLY A 52 -12.12 -17.91 -1.80
CA GLY A 52 -10.89 -18.72 -1.82
C GLY A 52 -9.81 -18.28 -0.82
N TYR A 53 -9.99 -17.15 -0.14
CA TYR A 53 -9.07 -16.67 0.89
C TYR A 53 -9.68 -16.76 2.30
N SER A 54 -8.82 -16.73 3.32
CA SER A 54 -9.23 -16.80 4.73
C SER A 54 -8.81 -15.55 5.49
N SER A 55 -9.74 -14.98 6.28
CA SER A 55 -9.46 -13.89 7.23
C SER A 55 -8.74 -14.37 8.49
N ARG A 56 -8.66 -15.68 8.75
CA ARG A 56 -8.23 -16.25 10.04
C ARG A 56 -6.99 -17.13 9.97
N CYS A 57 -6.64 -17.60 8.78
CA CYS A 57 -5.54 -18.55 8.60
C CYS A 57 -4.35 -17.87 7.91
N TYR A 58 -3.15 -18.29 8.29
CA TYR A 58 -1.97 -18.00 7.51
C TYR A 58 -1.96 -18.89 6.27
N GLN A 59 -1.63 -18.31 5.12
CA GLN A 59 -1.51 -19.06 3.86
C GLN A 59 -0.22 -18.64 3.16
N LYS A 60 0.49 -19.62 2.60
CA LYS A 60 1.56 -19.37 1.64
C LYS A 60 1.05 -19.81 0.28
N GLU A 61 1.17 -18.92 -0.71
CA GLU A 61 0.84 -19.21 -2.09
C GLU A 61 2.02 -18.85 -3.00
N ASN A 62 2.04 -19.45 -4.19
CA ASN A 62 2.94 -19.06 -5.25
C ASN A 62 2.12 -18.27 -6.28
N TRP A 63 2.45 -16.99 -6.45
CA TRP A 63 1.80 -16.10 -7.40
C TRP A 63 2.82 -15.70 -8.46
N LYS A 64 2.68 -16.22 -9.69
CA LYS A 64 3.63 -15.97 -10.80
C LYS A 64 5.09 -16.28 -10.41
N ASP A 65 5.34 -17.45 -9.81
CA ASP A 65 6.64 -17.87 -9.30
C ASP A 65 7.20 -17.05 -8.12
N ILE A 66 6.36 -16.21 -7.49
CA ILE A 66 6.73 -15.38 -6.34
C ILE A 66 6.06 -15.94 -5.07
N ASP A 67 6.86 -16.11 -4.02
CA ASP A 67 6.37 -16.53 -2.71
C ASP A 67 5.56 -15.40 -2.05
N VAL A 68 4.26 -15.64 -1.84
CA VAL A 68 3.33 -14.70 -1.18
C VAL A 68 2.81 -15.32 0.11
N TYR A 69 2.94 -14.59 1.21
CA TYR A 69 2.46 -14.95 2.53
C TYR A 69 1.25 -14.09 2.88
N ARG A 70 0.09 -14.71 3.00
CA ARG A 70 -1.17 -14.09 3.43
C ARG A 70 -1.33 -14.25 4.93
N CYS A 71 -1.46 -13.13 5.63
CA CYS A 71 -1.65 -13.08 7.07
C CYS A 71 -3.12 -12.79 7.42
N PRO A 72 -3.65 -13.36 8.52
CA PRO A 72 -5.01 -13.07 8.99
C PRO A 72 -5.32 -11.57 9.06
N LEU A 73 -6.56 -11.20 8.75
CA LEU A 73 -6.99 -9.81 8.70
C LEU A 73 -8.41 -9.69 9.26
N TRP A 74 -8.60 -8.80 10.23
CA TRP A 74 -9.95 -8.45 10.66
C TRP A 74 -10.51 -7.36 9.75
N VAL A 75 -11.58 -7.67 9.00
CA VAL A 75 -12.26 -6.71 8.13
C VAL A 75 -13.55 -6.23 8.80
N PRO A 76 -13.71 -4.92 9.07
CA PRO A 76 -14.88 -4.41 9.75
C PRO A 76 -16.12 -4.42 8.84
N ARG A 77 -17.28 -4.83 9.39
CA ARG A 77 -18.57 -4.74 8.70
C ARG A 77 -19.04 -3.29 8.45
N LYS A 78 -18.65 -2.37 9.34
CA LYS A 78 -18.96 -0.94 9.24
C LYS A 78 -17.66 -0.15 9.32
N GLN A 79 -17.38 0.67 8.30
CA GLN A 79 -16.14 1.42 8.19
C GLN A 79 -16.26 2.74 8.98
N SER A 80 -15.68 2.78 10.17
CA SER A 80 -15.47 4.00 10.97
C SER A 80 -13.98 4.26 11.14
N GLY A 81 -13.57 5.47 11.56
CA GLY A 81 -12.15 5.80 11.77
C GLY A 81 -11.49 4.85 12.76
N PHE A 82 -12.16 4.57 13.88
CA PHE A 82 -11.69 3.60 14.88
C PHE A 82 -11.58 2.17 14.32
N ASN A 83 -12.58 1.72 13.56
CA ASN A 83 -12.54 0.38 12.95
C ASN A 83 -11.43 0.28 11.88
N ARG A 84 -11.10 1.35 11.18
CA ARG A 84 -9.94 1.37 10.27
C ARG A 84 -8.63 1.19 11.05
N ILE A 85 -8.47 1.87 12.19
CA ILE A 85 -7.30 1.67 13.06
C ILE A 85 -7.19 0.21 13.51
N LEU A 86 -8.28 -0.37 14.02
CA LEU A 86 -8.29 -1.78 14.45
C LEU A 86 -8.00 -2.75 13.29
N HIS A 87 -8.49 -2.46 12.09
CA HIS A 87 -8.21 -3.22 10.88
C HIS A 87 -6.70 -3.26 10.58
N LEU A 88 -6.03 -2.10 10.56
CA LEU A 88 -4.58 -2.04 10.36
C LEU A 88 -3.81 -2.73 11.48
N MET A 89 -4.22 -2.53 12.73
CA MET A 89 -3.57 -3.14 13.88
C MET A 89 -3.68 -4.67 13.81
N SER A 90 -4.83 -5.19 13.37
CA SER A 90 -5.01 -6.63 13.19
C SER A 90 -4.00 -7.20 12.19
N PHE A 91 -3.76 -6.49 11.08
CA PHE A 91 -2.75 -6.88 10.10
C PHE A 91 -1.32 -6.71 10.59
N ALA A 92 -1.01 -5.60 11.29
CA ALA A 92 0.31 -5.38 11.85
C ALA A 92 0.70 -6.48 12.85
N LEU A 93 -0.24 -6.91 13.68
CA LEU A 93 -0.03 -8.00 14.63
C LEU A 93 0.09 -9.36 13.95
N SER A 94 -0.77 -9.65 12.97
CA SER A 94 -0.75 -10.95 12.28
C SER A 94 0.44 -11.09 11.33
N SER A 95 0.88 -10.02 10.67
CA SER A 95 2.04 -10.05 9.77
C SER A 95 3.37 -10.10 10.51
N ALA A 96 3.42 -9.65 11.76
CA ALA A 96 4.68 -9.53 12.50
C ALA A 96 5.48 -10.85 12.62
N PRO A 97 4.88 -12.00 13.02
CA PRO A 97 5.60 -13.27 13.07
C PRO A 97 6.17 -13.66 11.71
N VAL A 98 5.37 -13.53 10.64
CA VAL A 98 5.78 -13.88 9.27
C VAL A 98 6.94 -12.98 8.83
N MET A 99 6.85 -11.68 9.06
CA MET A 99 7.93 -10.73 8.77
C MET A 99 9.22 -11.09 9.50
N LEU A 100 9.15 -11.46 10.79
CA LEU A 100 10.33 -11.86 11.57
C LEU A 100 10.97 -13.14 11.02
N THR A 101 10.19 -14.11 10.53
CA THR A 101 10.77 -15.31 9.88
C THR A 101 11.58 -14.98 8.62
N GLN A 102 11.28 -13.87 7.94
CA GLN A 102 12.00 -13.46 6.73
C GLN A 102 13.41 -12.92 7.01
N ILE A 103 13.77 -12.66 8.27
CA ILE A 103 15.16 -12.32 8.65
C ILE A 103 16.13 -13.42 8.19
N ALA A 104 15.73 -14.70 8.32
CA ALA A 104 16.53 -15.84 7.89
C ALA A 104 16.75 -15.88 6.37
N TRP A 105 15.83 -15.31 5.59
CA TRP A 105 15.98 -15.16 4.14
C TRP A 105 17.00 -14.08 3.76
N LYS A 106 17.40 -13.22 4.70
CA LYS A 106 18.38 -12.13 4.56
C LYS A 106 18.05 -11.19 3.39
N PRO A 107 16.90 -10.51 3.39
CA PRO A 107 16.56 -9.55 2.33
C PRO A 107 17.67 -8.50 2.18
N ASP A 108 17.90 -8.02 0.96
CA ASP A 108 18.77 -6.87 0.71
C ASP A 108 17.97 -5.56 0.87
N LEU A 109 16.67 -5.64 0.63
CA LEU A 109 15.71 -4.53 0.75
C LEU A 109 14.41 -5.01 1.40
N VAL A 110 13.93 -4.26 2.39
CA VAL A 110 12.56 -4.36 2.92
C VAL A 110 11.77 -3.16 2.41
N PHE A 111 10.80 -3.42 1.55
CA PHE A 111 9.95 -2.43 0.89
C PHE A 111 8.55 -2.46 1.51
N CYS A 112 8.26 -1.50 2.38
CA CYS A 112 6.98 -1.38 3.07
C CYS A 112 6.05 -0.46 2.28
N VAL A 113 4.81 -0.89 2.03
CA VAL A 113 3.78 -0.10 1.33
C VAL A 113 2.74 0.37 2.35
N ALA A 114 2.60 1.69 2.50
CA ALA A 114 1.55 2.30 3.33
C ALA A 114 0.23 2.34 2.53
N PRO A 115 -0.95 2.24 3.18
CA PRO A 115 -1.30 2.88 4.45
C PRO A 115 -0.89 2.13 5.71
N ALA A 116 -0.45 0.87 5.63
CA ALA A 116 -0.06 0.01 6.75
C ALA A 116 1.18 0.49 7.56
N LEU A 117 1.24 1.76 7.96
CA LEU A 117 2.28 2.38 8.79
C LEU A 117 2.40 1.69 10.14
N MET A 118 1.31 1.09 10.65
CA MET A 118 1.36 0.25 11.85
C MET A 118 2.30 -0.96 11.69
N CYS A 119 2.58 -1.41 10.46
CA CYS A 119 3.56 -2.47 10.16
C CYS A 119 5.00 -1.95 10.10
N ALA A 120 5.21 -0.63 10.00
CA ALA A 120 6.52 -0.04 9.79
C ALA A 120 7.55 -0.37 10.89
N PRO A 121 7.20 -0.41 12.20
CA PRO A 121 8.15 -0.80 13.23
C PRO A 121 8.73 -2.20 12.99
N VAL A 122 7.91 -3.18 12.59
CA VAL A 122 8.37 -4.53 12.32
C VAL A 122 9.23 -4.58 11.06
N ALA A 123 8.83 -3.88 9.98
CA ALA A 123 9.65 -3.77 8.77
C ALA A 123 11.03 -3.19 9.08
N LEU A 124 11.10 -2.16 9.93
CA LEU A 124 12.32 -1.53 10.40
C LEU A 124 13.19 -2.45 11.27
N ILE A 125 12.58 -3.31 12.10
CA ILE A 125 13.29 -4.33 12.89
C ILE A 125 13.90 -5.38 11.95
N VAL A 126 13.10 -5.91 11.02
CA VAL A 126 13.56 -6.92 10.05
C VAL A 126 14.72 -6.37 9.22
N ALA A 127 14.60 -5.16 8.68
CA ALA A 127 15.67 -4.53 7.91
C ALA A 127 16.96 -4.36 8.72
N ARG A 128 16.87 -3.90 9.98
CA ARG A 128 18.05 -3.73 10.84
C ARG A 128 18.74 -5.04 11.18
N ILE A 129 17.98 -6.06 11.58
CA ILE A 129 18.55 -7.36 11.97
C ILE A 129 19.14 -8.08 10.73
N ALA A 130 18.46 -8.01 9.59
CA ALA A 130 18.94 -8.59 8.35
C ALA A 130 20.03 -7.75 7.65
N LYS A 131 20.37 -6.56 8.19
CA LYS A 131 21.30 -5.59 7.60
C LYS A 131 20.89 -5.13 6.19
N SER A 132 19.58 -5.08 5.94
CA SER A 132 18.94 -4.66 4.69
C SER A 132 18.76 -3.14 4.64
N LYS A 133 18.55 -2.61 3.44
CA LYS A 133 17.95 -1.27 3.28
C LYS A 133 16.46 -1.31 3.59
N SER A 134 15.94 -0.19 4.09
CA SER A 134 14.53 0.00 4.42
C SER A 134 13.92 1.09 3.54
N TRP A 135 12.81 0.79 2.88
CA TRP A 135 12.09 1.71 2.03
C TRP A 135 10.61 1.77 2.41
N LEU A 136 10.07 2.96 2.66
CA LEU A 136 8.62 3.18 2.83
C LEU A 136 8.01 3.85 1.59
N HIS A 137 7.07 3.18 0.94
CA HIS A 137 6.31 3.72 -0.19
C HIS A 137 4.90 4.10 0.26
N ILE A 138 4.61 5.41 0.25
CA ILE A 138 3.36 5.99 0.70
C ILE A 138 2.42 6.16 -0.49
N GLN A 139 1.42 5.29 -0.58
CA GLN A 139 0.31 5.41 -1.52
C GLN A 139 -0.80 6.31 -0.97
N ASP A 140 -1.00 6.33 0.36
CA ASP A 140 -1.98 7.19 1.04
C ASP A 140 -1.50 7.57 2.46
N PHE A 141 -1.84 8.78 2.91
CA PHE A 141 -1.59 9.26 4.26
C PHE A 141 -2.77 8.92 5.17
N GLU A 142 -2.77 7.71 5.69
CA GLU A 142 -3.89 7.17 6.46
C GLU A 142 -4.24 7.97 7.72
N LEU A 143 -3.24 8.44 8.48
CA LEU A 143 -3.48 9.26 9.66
C LEU A 143 -4.16 10.58 9.28
N ASP A 144 -3.70 11.22 8.20
CA ASP A 144 -4.29 12.47 7.72
C ASP A 144 -5.73 12.26 7.25
N ALA A 145 -6.03 11.13 6.62
CA ALA A 145 -7.39 10.76 6.25
C ALA A 145 -8.25 10.53 7.51
N ALA A 146 -7.77 9.75 8.48
CA ALA A 146 -8.53 9.43 9.69
C ALA A 146 -8.89 10.68 10.52
N PHE A 147 -7.99 11.66 10.61
CA PHE A 147 -8.22 12.93 11.32
C PHE A 147 -8.88 14.02 10.45
N GLY A 148 -8.60 14.06 9.15
CA GLY A 148 -9.14 15.09 8.24
C GLY A 148 -10.64 14.96 7.98
N PHE A 149 -11.21 13.76 8.13
CA PHE A 149 -12.64 13.51 7.96
C PHE A 149 -13.44 13.59 9.28
N GLY A 150 -12.83 14.03 10.40
CA GLY A 150 -13.50 14.10 11.70
C GLY A 150 -13.97 12.74 12.23
N MET A 151 -13.34 11.65 11.79
CA MET A 151 -13.80 10.28 12.05
C MET A 151 -13.37 9.76 13.42
N LEU A 152 -12.58 10.54 14.19
CA LEU A 152 -12.11 10.18 15.52
C LEU A 152 -12.57 11.22 16.55
N SER A 153 -13.13 10.79 17.67
CA SER A 153 -13.47 11.70 18.77
C SER A 153 -12.21 12.02 19.58
N GLY A 154 -11.93 13.29 19.88
CA GLY A 154 -10.77 13.71 20.69
C GLY A 154 -9.49 14.09 19.91
N GLU A 155 -9.61 14.36 18.61
CA GLU A 155 -8.49 14.64 17.68
C GLU A 155 -7.53 15.70 18.19
N LYS A 156 -8.03 16.76 18.85
CA LYS A 156 -7.21 17.87 19.35
C LYS A 156 -6.10 17.45 20.32
N PHE A 157 -6.29 16.37 21.08
CA PHE A 157 -5.31 15.93 22.09
C PHE A 157 -4.39 14.82 21.56
N PHE A 158 -4.92 13.88 20.77
CA PHE A 158 -4.14 12.74 20.27
C PHE A 158 -3.37 13.04 18.97
N TYR A 159 -3.80 14.02 18.19
CA TYR A 159 -3.19 14.34 16.90
C TYR A 159 -1.72 14.76 16.99
N PRO A 160 -1.29 15.66 17.91
CA PRO A 160 0.13 16.04 18.01
C PRO A 160 1.03 14.85 18.36
N PHE A 161 0.55 13.96 19.24
CA PHE A 161 1.27 12.75 19.61
C PHE A 161 1.37 11.77 18.45
N ALA A 162 0.25 11.47 17.77
CA ALA A 162 0.22 10.60 16.59
C ALA A 162 1.15 11.11 15.48
N ARG A 163 1.15 12.41 15.22
CA ARG A 163 2.06 13.06 14.26
C ARG A 163 3.53 12.94 14.66
N CYS A 164 3.83 13.08 15.95
CA CYS A 164 5.20 12.91 16.46
C CYS A 164 5.69 11.47 16.23
N VAL A 165 4.87 10.47 16.58
CA VAL A 165 5.17 9.05 16.37
C VAL A 165 5.35 8.73 14.88
N GLU A 166 4.42 9.20 14.04
CA GLU A 166 4.49 9.06 12.59
C GLU A 166 5.81 9.63 12.04
N THR A 167 6.14 10.87 12.39
CA THR A 167 7.37 11.55 11.96
C THR A 167 8.62 10.78 12.41
N ALA A 168 8.61 10.29 13.66
CA ALA A 168 9.71 9.52 14.22
C ALA A 168 9.90 8.16 13.50
N ILE A 169 8.82 7.55 13.02
CA ILE A 169 8.87 6.33 12.21
C ILE A 169 9.43 6.65 10.81
N TYR A 170 8.91 7.69 10.15
CA TYR A 170 9.35 8.09 8.81
C TYR A 170 10.85 8.35 8.73
N ARG A 171 11.41 9.08 9.70
CA ARG A 171 12.85 9.38 9.76
C ARG A 171 13.77 8.17 9.94
N ARG A 172 13.23 7.00 10.27
CA ARG A 172 14.01 5.77 10.49
C ARG A 172 14.19 4.91 9.25
N PHE A 173 13.48 5.20 8.16
CA PHE A 173 13.66 4.54 6.87
C PHE A 173 14.83 5.14 6.10
N ASP A 174 15.60 4.32 5.36
CA ASP A 174 16.71 4.79 4.52
C ASP A 174 16.20 5.62 3.33
N ARG A 175 15.06 5.19 2.78
CA ARG A 175 14.37 5.84 1.65
C ARG A 175 12.87 5.87 1.89
N MET A 176 12.26 6.93 1.37
CA MET A 176 10.81 7.09 1.34
C MET A 176 10.37 7.50 -0.05
N SER A 177 9.17 7.12 -0.45
CA SER A 177 8.64 7.53 -1.75
C SER A 177 7.13 7.72 -1.71
N THR A 178 6.59 8.43 -2.69
CA THR A 178 5.15 8.63 -2.83
C THR A 178 4.78 8.96 -4.27
N ILE A 179 3.48 8.95 -4.54
CA ILE A 179 2.90 8.91 -5.88
C ILE A 179 2.60 10.29 -6.48
N SER A 180 2.74 11.39 -5.72
CA SER A 180 2.51 12.75 -6.24
C SER A 180 3.47 13.77 -5.63
N ASN A 181 3.76 14.84 -6.37
CA ASN A 181 4.56 15.97 -5.86
C ASN A 181 3.93 16.61 -4.61
N ARG A 182 2.59 16.73 -4.56
CA ARG A 182 1.89 17.23 -3.37
C ARG A 182 2.09 16.33 -2.15
N MET A 183 2.14 15.01 -2.35
CA MET A 183 2.43 14.08 -1.25
C MET A 183 3.89 14.17 -0.81
N LEU A 184 4.83 14.44 -1.73
CA LEU A 184 6.22 14.72 -1.36
C LEU A 184 6.35 15.98 -0.50
N GLU A 185 5.67 17.06 -0.88
CA GLU A 185 5.61 18.29 -0.11
C GLU A 185 5.04 18.03 1.30
N ARG A 186 3.96 17.24 1.41
CA ARG A 186 3.42 16.83 2.72
C ARG A 186 4.43 16.03 3.53
N LEU A 187 5.17 15.12 2.91
CA LEU A 187 6.19 14.33 3.59
C LEU A 187 7.33 15.22 4.14
N GLN A 188 7.69 16.26 3.40
CA GLN A 188 8.67 17.27 3.82
C GLN A 188 8.13 18.13 4.99
N GLN A 189 6.85 18.52 4.95
CA GLN A 189 6.18 19.21 6.07
C GLN A 189 6.11 18.34 7.33
N LYS A 190 6.10 17.00 7.17
CA LYS A 190 6.23 16.02 8.26
C LYS A 190 7.69 15.79 8.68
N GLY A 191 8.64 16.58 8.19
CA GLY A 191 10.01 16.61 8.70
C GLY A 191 10.95 15.54 8.14
N VAL A 192 10.64 14.97 6.97
CA VAL A 192 11.54 14.09 6.20
C VAL A 192 12.31 14.95 5.19
N SER A 193 13.64 14.84 5.13
CA SER A 193 14.43 15.64 4.20
C SER A 193 14.26 15.17 2.75
N LYS A 194 14.35 16.11 1.81
CA LYS A 194 14.20 15.85 0.37
C LYS A 194 15.15 14.76 -0.14
N GLU A 195 16.39 14.69 0.38
CA GLU A 195 17.40 13.70 0.01
C GLU A 195 17.03 12.25 0.33
N HIS A 196 16.13 12.04 1.30
CA HIS A 196 15.59 10.72 1.65
C HIS A 196 14.29 10.40 0.91
N THR A 197 13.74 11.34 0.13
CA THR A 197 12.47 11.18 -0.59
C THR A 197 12.68 10.92 -2.08
N VAL A 198 11.83 10.05 -2.65
CA VAL A 198 11.83 9.70 -4.08
C VAL A 198 10.42 9.88 -4.63
N PHE A 199 10.30 10.55 -5.77
CA PHE A 199 9.05 10.57 -6.52
C PHE A 199 8.87 9.23 -7.23
N LEU A 200 7.85 8.45 -6.84
CA LEU A 200 7.54 7.14 -7.43
C LEU A 200 6.05 7.10 -7.77
N PRO A 201 5.65 7.66 -8.93
CA PRO A 201 4.26 7.72 -9.35
C PRO A 201 3.71 6.33 -9.68
N ASN A 202 2.40 6.19 -9.54
CA ASN A 202 1.69 5.04 -10.10
C ASN A 202 1.75 5.11 -11.63
N TRP A 203 1.88 3.94 -12.26
CA TRP A 203 1.98 3.81 -13.71
C TRP A 203 0.66 3.32 -14.32
N ILE A 204 0.58 3.40 -15.64
CA ILE A 204 -0.51 2.84 -16.42
C ILE A 204 0.10 1.98 -17.52
N ASP A 205 -0.61 0.93 -17.91
CA ASP A 205 -0.24 0.15 -19.09
C ASP A 205 -0.60 0.97 -20.34
N THR A 206 0.43 1.47 -21.02
CA THR A 206 0.30 2.28 -22.23
C THR A 206 0.10 1.45 -23.50
N GLU A 207 0.23 0.12 -23.43
CA GLU A 207 -0.14 -0.77 -24.54
C GLU A 207 -1.65 -1.02 -24.54
N THR A 208 -2.24 -1.17 -23.34
CA THR A 208 -3.68 -1.36 -23.18
C THR A 208 -4.47 -0.04 -23.20
N ILE A 209 -3.91 1.04 -22.63
CA ILE A 209 -4.61 2.33 -22.51
C ILE A 209 -3.92 3.37 -23.40
N THR A 210 -4.49 3.58 -24.58
CA THR A 210 -4.02 4.55 -25.58
C THR A 210 -5.11 5.56 -25.93
N PRO A 211 -4.74 6.81 -26.30
CA PRO A 211 -5.70 7.77 -26.83
C PRO A 211 -6.41 7.21 -28.06
N LEU A 212 -7.74 7.37 -28.10
CA LEU A 212 -8.52 7.06 -29.30
C LEU A 212 -8.23 8.10 -30.38
N ALA A 213 -8.22 7.67 -31.65
CA ALA A 213 -8.07 8.57 -32.79
C ALA A 213 -9.33 9.42 -33.09
N GLY A 214 -10.43 9.18 -32.36
CA GLY A 214 -11.71 9.86 -32.56
C GLY A 214 -12.64 9.72 -31.35
N PRO A 215 -13.93 10.10 -31.49
CA PRO A 215 -14.92 9.96 -30.42
C PRO A 215 -15.06 8.52 -29.93
N SER A 216 -15.26 8.35 -28.62
CA SER A 216 -15.48 7.02 -28.04
C SER A 216 -16.79 6.40 -28.56
N PRO A 217 -16.82 5.10 -28.92
CA PRO A 217 -18.05 4.38 -29.27
C PRO A 217 -19.13 4.45 -28.18
N TYR A 218 -18.72 4.64 -26.91
CA TYR A 218 -19.64 4.88 -25.78
C TYR A 218 -20.60 6.05 -26.03
N ARG A 219 -20.23 7.00 -26.89
CA ARG A 219 -21.09 8.14 -27.21
C ARG A 219 -22.36 7.69 -27.93
N GLU A 220 -22.22 6.82 -28.92
CA GLU A 220 -23.35 6.23 -29.64
C GLU A 220 -24.15 5.29 -28.75
N GLU A 221 -23.47 4.47 -27.95
CA GLU A 221 -24.10 3.55 -26.99
C GLU A 221 -24.98 4.29 -25.96
N LEU A 222 -24.54 5.46 -25.52
CA LEU A 222 -25.28 6.32 -24.60
C LEU A 222 -26.28 7.27 -25.29
N GLY A 223 -26.40 7.22 -26.62
CA GLY A 223 -27.32 8.05 -27.39
C GLY A 223 -26.97 9.55 -27.37
N LEU A 224 -25.70 9.89 -27.19
CA LEU A 224 -25.22 11.27 -27.05
C LEU A 224 -24.93 11.87 -28.44
N SER A 225 -25.43 13.07 -28.69
CA SER A 225 -25.24 13.77 -29.97
C SER A 225 -23.83 14.36 -30.09
N ASN A 226 -23.40 14.67 -31.32
CA ASN A 226 -22.01 15.04 -31.58
C ASN A 226 -21.54 16.38 -30.99
N ASP A 227 -22.49 17.24 -30.65
CA ASP A 227 -22.34 18.59 -30.11
C ASP A 227 -22.44 18.65 -28.58
N GLN A 228 -22.86 17.56 -27.92
CA GLN A 228 -22.97 17.52 -26.45
C GLN A 228 -21.59 17.43 -25.77
N ILE A 229 -21.33 18.31 -24.80
CA ILE A 229 -20.16 18.21 -23.93
C ILE A 229 -20.38 17.05 -22.95
N VAL A 230 -19.48 16.07 -22.95
CA VAL A 230 -19.54 14.91 -22.05
C VAL A 230 -18.54 15.09 -20.92
N ILE A 231 -19.02 15.09 -19.68
CA ILE A 231 -18.18 15.08 -18.48
C ILE A 231 -18.24 13.67 -17.90
N LEU A 232 -17.09 13.00 -17.86
CA LEU A 232 -16.94 11.67 -17.28
C LEU A 232 -16.31 11.78 -15.90
N TYR A 233 -16.87 11.06 -14.94
CA TYR A 233 -16.31 10.88 -13.60
C TYR A 233 -16.30 9.38 -13.29
N SER A 234 -15.13 8.85 -12.93
CA SER A 234 -14.89 7.44 -12.58
C SER A 234 -14.09 7.35 -11.30
#